data_AF-W9GF20-F1
#
_entry.id   AF-W9GF20-F1
#
_cell.length_a   1.000
_cell.length_b   1.000
_cell.length_c   1.000
_cell.angle_alpha   90.00
_cell.angle_beta   90.00
_cell.angle_gamma   90.00
#
_symmetry.space_group_name_H-M   'P 1'
#
loop_
_entity.id
_entity.type
_entity.pdbx_description
1 polymer ?
#
loop_
_entity_poly.entity_id
_entity_poly.type
_entity_poly.pdbx_seq_one_letter_code
_entity_poly.pdbx_strand_id
1 'polypeptide(L)'
;MLRGRYGEDAVVRYDLLYDRQEGRCAICKKEERLVDGDGRRTSLAMDHCHDTGRVRGLLCRSCNGLLGQIGDRPDAIRRFLDYVLSPPGYELPERLEVPEKWANEWGQCQKCGTAAVPHGGGGLCRNCYMRAARASGMPWAEDTRTHVARSAPVGGRSRRQRTESAGAPFCPSSAELRTTVVPRG
;
A
#
# COMPACT_ATOMS: atom_id res chain seq x y z
N MET A 1 9.52 17.97 -14.97
CA MET A 1 9.08 18.31 -16.35
C MET A 1 8.28 17.16 -16.93
N LEU A 2 7.03 17.42 -17.35
CA LEU A 2 6.11 16.40 -17.90
C LEU A 2 6.58 15.83 -19.25
N ARG A 3 7.37 16.57 -20.03
CA ARG A 3 7.78 16.19 -21.40
C ARG A 3 8.67 14.94 -21.47
N GLY A 4 9.54 14.69 -20.49
CA GLY A 4 10.51 13.59 -20.54
C GLY A 4 9.90 12.19 -20.37
N ARG A 5 8.78 12.06 -19.66
CA ARG A 5 8.10 10.76 -19.43
C ARG A 5 6.86 10.53 -20.29
N TYR A 6 6.24 11.58 -20.81
CA TYR A 6 4.89 11.50 -21.40
C TYR A 6 4.82 11.93 -22.87
N GLY A 7 5.96 12.23 -23.51
CA GLY A 7 6.05 12.64 -24.91
C GLY A 7 5.93 14.16 -25.12
N GLU A 8 6.02 14.59 -26.37
CA GLU A 8 5.96 16.01 -26.75
C GLU A 8 4.60 16.64 -26.47
N ASP A 9 3.52 15.86 -26.56
CA ASP A 9 2.14 16.29 -26.35
C ASP A 9 1.69 16.23 -24.88
N ALA A 10 2.61 15.92 -23.95
CA ALA A 10 2.32 15.79 -22.52
C ALA A 10 1.61 17.00 -21.91
N VAL A 11 1.98 18.22 -22.32
CA VAL A 11 1.36 19.45 -21.83
C VAL A 11 -0.08 19.56 -22.31
N VAL A 12 -0.32 19.33 -23.61
CA VAL A 12 -1.65 19.37 -24.20
C VAL A 12 -2.56 18.32 -23.58
N ARG A 13 -2.06 17.09 -23.36
CA ARG A 13 -2.79 16.04 -22.64
C ARG A 13 -3.13 16.44 -21.22
N TYR A 14 -2.20 17.08 -20.52
CA TYR A 14 -2.44 17.56 -19.17
C TYR A 14 -3.58 18.58 -19.15
N ASP A 15 -3.53 19.60 -20.00
CA ASP A 15 -4.54 20.67 -20.03
C ASP A 15 -5.93 20.12 -20.39
N LEU A 16 -6.01 19.25 -21.41
CA LEU A 16 -7.27 18.58 -21.78
C LEU A 16 -7.87 17.77 -20.61
N LEU A 17 -7.04 17.05 -19.86
CA LEU A 17 -7.51 16.30 -18.69
C LEU A 17 -7.86 17.23 -17.53
N TYR A 18 -7.12 18.32 -17.35
CA TYR A 18 -7.38 19.31 -16.31
C TYR A 18 -8.76 19.95 -16.51
N ASP A 19 -9.07 20.37 -17.74
CA ASP A 19 -10.37 20.94 -18.08
C ASP A 19 -11.51 19.93 -17.91
N ARG A 20 -11.32 18.70 -18.41
CA ARG A 20 -12.33 17.62 -18.28
C ARG A 20 -12.56 17.17 -16.83
N GLN A 21 -11.56 17.30 -15.98
CA GLN A 21 -11.65 16.95 -14.57
C GLN A 21 -11.91 18.17 -13.68
N GLU A 22 -12.17 19.35 -14.26
CA GLU A 22 -12.42 20.61 -13.54
C GLU A 22 -11.34 20.91 -12.48
N GLY A 23 -10.08 20.65 -12.83
CA GLY A 23 -8.93 20.84 -11.94
C GLY A 23 -8.88 19.92 -10.71
N ARG A 24 -9.63 18.80 -10.71
CA ARG A 24 -9.75 17.89 -9.56
C ARG A 24 -9.19 16.50 -9.85
N CYS A 25 -8.79 15.82 -8.78
CA CYS A 25 -8.34 14.43 -8.81
C CYS A 25 -9.45 13.50 -9.33
N ALA A 26 -9.14 12.62 -10.29
CA ALA A 26 -10.10 11.69 -10.86
C ALA A 26 -10.66 10.68 -9.84
N ILE A 27 -9.91 10.36 -8.77
CA ILE A 27 -10.33 9.43 -7.72
C ILE A 27 -11.13 10.14 -6.63
N CYS A 28 -10.52 11.06 -5.89
CA CYS A 28 -11.15 11.65 -4.71
C CYS A 28 -11.97 12.92 -4.99
N LYS A 29 -11.98 13.41 -6.24
CA LYS A 29 -12.71 14.60 -6.72
C LYS A 29 -12.34 15.90 -6.01
N LYS A 30 -11.17 15.95 -5.37
CA LYS A 30 -10.62 17.13 -4.70
C LYS A 30 -9.48 17.72 -5.52
N GLU A 31 -9.30 19.03 -5.40
CA GLU A 31 -8.13 19.74 -5.91
C GLU A 31 -6.85 19.27 -5.19
N GLU A 32 -5.68 19.60 -5.76
CA GLU A 32 -4.41 19.32 -5.09
C GLU A 32 -4.32 20.13 -3.78
N ARG A 33 -4.01 19.43 -2.69
CA ARG A 33 -3.92 20.00 -1.34
C ARG A 33 -2.50 20.40 -0.99
N LEU A 34 -1.51 19.80 -1.64
CA LEU A 34 -0.12 20.13 -1.37
C LEU A 34 0.23 21.47 -2.01
N VAL A 35 0.84 22.34 -1.20
CA VAL A 35 1.44 23.60 -1.63
C VAL A 35 2.96 23.46 -1.74
N ASP A 36 3.56 24.21 -2.65
CA ASP A 36 5.01 24.34 -2.76
C ASP A 36 5.56 25.36 -1.75
N GLY A 37 6.89 25.59 -1.78
CA GLY A 37 7.56 26.53 -0.88
C GLY A 37 7.13 27.99 -1.06
N ASP A 38 6.50 28.32 -2.19
CA ASP A 38 5.96 29.65 -2.48
C ASP A 38 4.48 29.77 -2.10
N GLY A 39 3.90 28.74 -1.46
CA GLY A 39 2.48 28.70 -1.08
C GLY A 39 1.52 28.45 -2.24
N ARG A 40 2.01 28.13 -3.44
CA ARG A 40 1.16 27.80 -4.58
C ARG A 40 0.77 26.33 -4.53
N ARG A 41 -0.46 26.01 -4.92
CA ARG A 41 -0.88 24.61 -5.04
C ARG A 41 -0.07 23.92 -6.13
N THR A 42 0.46 22.75 -5.80
CA THR A 42 1.18 21.92 -6.75
C THR A 42 0.23 21.37 -7.82
N SER A 43 0.77 21.00 -8.98
CA SER A 43 -0.01 20.39 -10.06
C SER A 43 -0.46 18.98 -9.68
N LEU A 44 -1.59 18.55 -10.25
CA LEU A 44 -1.97 17.14 -10.20
C LEU A 44 -0.92 16.29 -10.93
N ALA A 45 -0.81 15.02 -10.54
CA ALA A 45 0.06 14.04 -11.18
C ALA A 45 -0.67 13.38 -12.36
N MET A 46 0.01 13.23 -13.50
CA MET A 46 -0.49 12.45 -14.63
C MET A 46 -0.28 10.96 -14.39
N ASP A 47 -1.35 10.27 -14.04
CA ASP A 47 -1.34 8.84 -13.78
C ASP A 47 -1.40 8.05 -15.09
N HIS A 48 -0.69 6.93 -15.15
CA HIS A 48 -0.56 6.11 -16.35
C HIS A 48 -0.43 4.64 -16.00
N CYS A 49 -0.83 3.77 -16.92
CA CYS A 49 -0.60 2.34 -16.77
C CYS A 49 0.90 2.04 -16.92
N HIS A 50 1.50 1.37 -15.95
CA HIS A 50 2.93 1.06 -15.98
C HIS A 50 3.34 0.07 -17.08
N ASP A 51 2.41 -0.73 -17.61
CA ASP A 51 2.70 -1.69 -18.68
C ASP A 51 2.58 -1.10 -20.09
N THR A 52 1.63 -0.17 -20.30
CA THR A 52 1.33 0.39 -21.63
C THR A 52 1.74 1.85 -21.80
N GLY A 53 2.09 2.54 -20.71
CA GLY A 53 2.35 3.98 -20.70
C GLY A 53 1.11 4.85 -20.96
N ARG A 54 -0.08 4.25 -21.16
CA ARG A 54 -1.32 5.00 -21.43
C ARG A 54 -1.73 5.81 -20.21
N VAL A 55 -1.97 7.09 -20.42
CA VAL A 55 -2.48 8.01 -19.40
C VAL A 55 -3.90 7.62 -19.01
N ARG A 56 -4.16 7.49 -17.70
CA ARG A 56 -5.48 7.18 -17.13
C ARG A 56 -6.22 8.44 -16.70
N GLY A 57 -5.52 9.44 -16.17
CA GLY A 57 -6.11 10.71 -15.73
C GLY A 57 -5.16 11.53 -14.85
N LEU A 58 -5.67 12.64 -14.29
CA LEU A 58 -4.93 13.42 -13.29
C LEU A 58 -5.35 13.05 -11.87
N LEU A 59 -4.38 12.79 -11.01
CA LEU A 59 -4.58 12.42 -9.61
C LEU A 59 -3.87 13.39 -8.67
N CYS A 60 -4.42 13.64 -7.48
CA CYS A 60 -3.65 14.32 -6.45
C CYS A 60 -2.52 13.42 -5.93
N ARG A 61 -1.46 14.00 -5.38
CA ARG A 61 -0.25 13.29 -4.94
C ARG A 61 -0.55 12.16 -3.96
N SER A 62 -1.50 12.37 -3.07
CA SER A 62 -1.93 11.37 -2.09
C SER A 62 -2.59 10.16 -2.75
N CYS A 63 -3.54 10.38 -3.66
CA CYS A 63 -4.20 9.28 -4.37
C CYS A 63 -3.24 8.55 -5.32
N ASN A 64 -2.41 9.29 -6.05
CA ASN A 64 -1.39 8.72 -6.95
C ASN A 64 -0.39 7.86 -6.17
N GLY A 65 0.10 8.36 -5.03
CA GLY A 65 1.00 7.64 -4.15
C GLY A 65 0.37 6.35 -3.61
N LEU A 66 -0.87 6.42 -3.12
CA LEU A 66 -1.58 5.26 -2.61
C LEU A 66 -1.77 4.17 -3.69
N LEU A 67 -2.18 4.58 -4.91
CA LEU A 67 -2.36 3.64 -6.02
C LEU A 67 -1.04 2.94 -6.38
N GLY A 68 0.07 3.69 -6.38
CA GLY A 68 1.41 3.14 -6.55
C GLY A 68 1.84 2.19 -5.42
N GLN A 69 1.50 2.49 -4.17
CA GLN A 69 1.78 1.59 -3.02
C GLN A 69 0.98 0.29 -3.08
N ILE A 70 -0.26 0.34 -3.57
CA ILE A 70 -1.10 -0.85 -3.77
C ILE A 70 -0.62 -1.65 -5.01
N GLY A 71 0.15 -1.02 -5.90
CA GLY A 71 0.78 -1.65 -7.06
C GLY A 71 -0.18 -1.89 -8.22
N ASP A 72 -1.17 -1.01 -8.41
CA ASP A 72 -2.19 -1.13 -9.49
C ASP A 72 -2.96 -2.46 -9.49
N ARG A 73 -3.10 -3.10 -8.32
CA ARG A 73 -3.70 -4.43 -8.16
C ARG A 73 -5.18 -4.37 -7.74
N PRO A 74 -6.14 -4.70 -8.62
CA PRO A 74 -7.56 -4.64 -8.28
C PRO A 74 -7.94 -5.60 -7.14
N ASP A 75 -7.29 -6.76 -7.05
CA ASP A 75 -7.50 -7.72 -5.97
C ASP A 75 -7.09 -7.16 -4.60
N ALA A 76 -6.01 -6.37 -4.55
CA ALA A 76 -5.58 -5.70 -3.33
C ALA A 76 -6.58 -4.62 -2.92
N ILE A 77 -7.05 -3.79 -3.87
CA ILE A 77 -8.06 -2.77 -3.63
C ILE A 77 -9.35 -3.39 -3.07
N ARG A 78 -9.80 -4.53 -3.62
CA ARG A 78 -10.96 -5.26 -3.09
C ARG A 78 -10.75 -5.68 -1.63
N ARG A 79 -9.60 -6.28 -1.29
CA ARG A 79 -9.28 -6.63 0.11
C ARG A 79 -9.29 -5.43 1.06
N PHE A 80 -8.82 -4.26 0.61
CA PHE A 80 -8.91 -3.02 1.40
C PHE A 80 -10.36 -2.62 1.65
N LEU A 81 -11.20 -2.66 0.61
CA LEU A 81 -12.63 -2.37 0.73
C LEU A 81 -13.32 -3.35 1.68
N ASP A 82 -13.07 -4.66 1.52
CA ASP A 82 -13.63 -5.72 2.35
C ASP A 82 -13.26 -5.52 3.82
N TYR A 83 -12.00 -5.17 4.13
CA TYR A 83 -11.56 -4.89 5.50
C TYR A 83 -12.28 -3.68 6.12
N VAL A 84 -12.51 -2.62 5.34
CA VAL A 84 -13.20 -1.41 5.82
C VAL A 84 -14.68 -1.69 6.07
N LEU A 85 -15.33 -2.45 5.18
CA LEU A 85 -16.76 -2.74 5.29
C LEU A 85 -17.08 -3.86 6.28
N SER A 86 -16.20 -4.84 6.37
CA SER A 86 -16.37 -6.05 7.19
C SER A 86 -15.05 -6.38 7.88
N PRO A 87 -14.61 -5.57 8.85
CA PRO A 87 -13.43 -5.89 9.64
C PRO A 87 -13.67 -7.22 10.38
N PRO A 88 -12.63 -8.03 10.62
CA PRO A 88 -12.75 -9.37 11.21
C PRO A 88 -13.30 -9.43 12.64
N GLY A 89 -13.74 -8.31 13.22
CA GLY A 89 -14.53 -8.29 14.45
C GLY A 89 -13.86 -8.93 15.66
N TYR A 90 -12.52 -8.85 15.75
CA TYR A 90 -11.79 -9.44 16.87
C TYR A 90 -12.26 -8.84 18.19
N GLU A 91 -12.81 -9.68 19.08
CA GLU A 91 -13.10 -9.29 20.46
C GLU A 91 -11.77 -9.12 21.20
N LEU A 92 -11.49 -7.89 21.62
CA LEU A 92 -10.38 -7.60 22.51
C LEU A 92 -10.93 -7.41 23.93
N PRO A 93 -10.32 -8.02 24.95
CA PRO A 93 -10.76 -7.81 26.33
C PRO A 93 -10.55 -6.34 26.73
N GLU A 94 -11.46 -5.80 27.53
CA GLU A 94 -11.41 -4.41 28.03
C GLU A 94 -10.10 -4.13 28.80
N ARG A 95 -9.56 -5.16 29.43
CA ARG A 95 -8.22 -5.18 30.02
C ARG A 95 -7.46 -6.40 29.50
N LEU A 96 -6.34 -6.15 28.83
CA LEU A 96 -5.35 -7.20 28.58
C LEU A 96 -4.60 -7.46 29.88
N GLU A 97 -4.72 -8.67 30.43
CA GLU A 97 -3.77 -9.12 31.45
C GLU A 97 -2.40 -9.22 30.78
N VAL A 98 -1.50 -8.31 31.14
CA VAL A 98 -0.10 -8.38 30.73
C VAL A 98 0.55 -9.40 31.66
N PRO A 99 0.99 -10.59 31.19
CA PRO A 99 1.61 -11.57 32.07
C PRO A 99 2.82 -10.95 32.78
N GLU A 100 3.06 -11.30 34.05
CA GLU A 100 4.20 -10.82 34.87
C GLU A 100 5.55 -10.90 34.15
N LYS A 101 5.67 -11.76 33.13
CA LYS A 101 6.84 -11.87 32.26
C LYS A 101 7.19 -10.58 31.47
N TRP A 102 6.32 -9.58 31.44
CA TRP A 102 6.59 -8.22 30.92
C TRP A 102 6.64 -7.18 32.05
N ALA A 103 7.12 -7.57 33.24
CA ALA A 103 7.33 -6.66 34.34
C ALA A 103 8.58 -5.79 34.15
N ASN A 104 8.45 -4.51 34.50
CA ASN A 104 9.48 -3.46 34.43
C ASN A 104 10.61 -3.63 35.47
N GLU A 105 10.89 -4.85 35.91
CA GLU A 105 11.91 -5.13 36.95
C GLU A 105 13.32 -4.78 36.49
N TRP A 106 13.53 -4.64 35.18
CA TRP A 106 14.81 -4.32 34.57
C TRP A 106 14.80 -2.88 34.07
N GLY A 107 15.67 -2.03 34.64
CA GLY A 107 15.81 -0.63 34.19
C GLY A 107 16.38 -0.47 32.78
N GLN A 108 16.97 -1.53 32.22
CA GLN A 108 17.52 -1.55 30.86
C GLN A 108 17.62 -2.97 30.30
N CYS A 109 17.66 -3.07 28.97
CA CYS A 109 17.81 -4.34 28.27
C CYS A 109 19.21 -4.93 28.52
N GLN A 110 19.30 -6.15 29.01
CA GLN A 110 20.57 -6.83 29.28
C GLN A 110 21.45 -7.03 28.03
N LYS A 111 20.85 -7.05 26.83
CA LYS A 111 21.58 -7.27 25.57
C LYS A 111 21.98 -5.99 24.85
N CYS A 112 21.13 -4.96 24.86
CA CYS A 112 21.37 -3.75 24.07
C CYS A 112 21.35 -2.45 24.89
N GLY A 113 21.16 -2.53 26.20
CA GLY A 113 21.18 -1.37 27.11
C GLY A 113 20.02 -0.39 26.98
N THR A 114 19.03 -0.63 26.10
CA THR A 114 17.92 0.33 25.95
C THR A 114 17.05 0.34 27.19
N ALA A 115 16.74 1.53 27.71
CA ALA A 115 15.75 1.76 28.77
C ALA A 115 14.42 2.33 28.22
N ALA A 116 14.33 2.57 26.91
CA ALA A 116 13.24 3.31 26.28
C ALA A 116 11.98 2.47 26.02
N VAL A 117 12.04 1.15 26.24
CA VAL A 117 10.94 0.22 25.97
C VAL A 117 10.85 -0.81 27.09
N PRO A 118 9.65 -1.36 27.37
CA PRO A 118 9.50 -2.42 28.37
C PRO A 118 10.34 -3.66 28.07
N HIS A 119 10.76 -4.35 29.13
CA HIS A 119 11.58 -5.55 29.07
C HIS A 119 10.82 -6.74 29.63
N GLY A 120 11.19 -7.95 29.19
CA GLY A 120 10.57 -9.18 29.66
C GLY A 120 11.50 -10.38 29.49
N GLY A 121 11.20 -11.47 30.21
CA GLY A 121 11.90 -12.76 30.15
C GLY A 121 13.44 -12.68 30.04
N GLY A 122 14.13 -12.60 31.18
CA GLY A 122 15.59 -12.44 31.22
C GLY A 122 16.06 -11.01 30.91
N GLY A 123 15.24 -10.00 31.18
CA GLY A 123 15.60 -8.59 31.04
C GLY A 123 15.86 -8.13 29.60
N LEU A 124 15.24 -8.75 28.59
CA LEU A 124 15.43 -8.38 27.19
C LEU A 124 14.30 -7.47 26.69
N CYS A 125 14.63 -6.46 25.88
CA CYS A 125 13.61 -5.73 25.13
C CYS A 125 12.98 -6.64 24.07
N ARG A 126 11.75 -6.34 23.63
CA ARG A 126 11.03 -7.13 22.61
C ARG A 126 11.92 -7.49 21.42
N ASN A 127 12.69 -6.55 20.88
CA ASN A 127 13.56 -6.81 19.73
C ASN A 127 14.70 -7.80 20.05
N CYS A 128 15.35 -7.65 21.21
CA CYS A 128 16.42 -8.57 21.62
C CYS A 128 15.88 -9.96 21.97
N TYR A 129 14.71 -10.01 22.61
CA TYR A 129 13.99 -11.25 22.89
C TYR A 129 13.62 -11.99 21.60
N MET A 130 13.00 -11.31 20.62
CA MET A 130 12.65 -11.92 19.33
C MET A 130 13.89 -12.39 18.55
N ARG A 131 15.01 -11.64 18.60
CA ARG A 131 16.28 -12.06 18.00
C ARG A 131 16.84 -13.33 18.66
N ALA A 132 16.80 -13.40 20.00
CA ALA A 132 17.25 -14.57 20.73
C ALA A 132 16.36 -15.78 20.43
N ALA A 133 15.03 -15.60 20.45
CA ALA A 133 14.07 -16.65 20.14
C ALA A 133 14.26 -17.22 18.71
N ARG A 134 14.55 -16.36 17.73
CA ARG A 134 14.94 -16.78 16.36
C ARG A 134 16.22 -17.60 16.36
N ALA A 135 17.27 -17.12 17.04
CA ALA A 135 18.54 -17.83 17.13
C ALA A 135 18.41 -19.19 17.82
N SER A 136 17.47 -19.32 18.76
CA SER A 136 17.16 -20.56 19.45
C SER A 136 16.19 -21.49 18.69
N GLY A 137 15.79 -21.13 17.46
CA GLY A 137 14.90 -21.96 16.64
C GLY A 137 13.49 -22.11 17.20
N MET A 138 13.01 -21.14 17.99
CA MET A 138 11.65 -21.18 18.54
C MET A 138 10.61 -21.06 17.42
N PRO A 139 9.64 -22.00 17.29
CA PRO A 139 8.72 -22.03 16.15
C PRO A 139 7.87 -20.77 15.97
N TRP A 140 7.54 -20.08 17.07
CA TRP A 140 6.73 -18.85 17.05
C TRP A 140 7.56 -17.59 16.74
N ALA A 141 8.89 -17.69 16.66
CA ALA A 141 9.79 -16.56 16.43
C ALA A 141 10.15 -16.35 14.95
N GLU A 142 9.68 -17.24 14.07
CA GLU A 142 9.86 -17.14 12.61
C GLU A 142 9.33 -15.79 12.08
N ASP A 143 9.94 -15.29 11.00
CA ASP A 143 9.63 -13.96 10.46
C ASP A 143 8.14 -13.87 10.09
N THR A 144 7.43 -12.84 10.56
CA THR A 144 6.02 -12.64 10.19
C THR A 144 5.83 -12.33 8.71
N ARG A 145 6.91 -12.16 7.94
CA ARG A 145 6.89 -12.20 6.48
C ARG A 145 6.43 -13.55 5.91
N THR A 146 6.61 -14.64 6.66
CA THR A 146 6.19 -16.00 6.26
C THR A 146 4.77 -16.38 6.72
N HIS A 147 4.12 -15.59 7.57
CA HIS A 147 2.74 -15.85 8.01
C HIS A 147 1.65 -15.46 7.01
N VAL A 148 2.02 -14.93 5.83
CA VAL A 148 1.11 -14.86 4.65
C VAL A 148 1.03 -16.21 3.92
N ALA A 149 1.83 -17.22 4.28
CA ALA A 149 2.02 -18.43 3.47
C ALA A 149 1.64 -19.77 4.14
N ARG A 150 0.76 -19.79 5.15
CA ARG A 150 0.27 -21.06 5.73
C ARG A 150 -1.24 -21.06 5.99
N SER A 151 -2.00 -21.16 4.91
CA SER A 151 -3.23 -21.95 4.86
C SER A 151 -3.00 -23.11 3.87
N ALA A 152 -3.50 -24.29 4.25
CA ALA A 152 -3.36 -25.67 3.75
C ALA A 152 -2.82 -25.98 2.31
N PRO A 153 -2.19 -27.17 2.12
CA PRO A 153 -1.64 -27.62 0.84
C PRO A 153 -2.71 -28.25 -0.08
N VAL A 154 -2.78 -27.79 -1.33
CA VAL A 154 -3.25 -28.63 -2.45
C VAL A 154 -1.98 -29.06 -3.20
N GLY A 155 -1.82 -30.37 -3.37
CA GLY A 155 -0.54 -31.04 -3.56
C GLY A 155 0.26 -30.72 -4.83
N GLY A 156 1.53 -31.14 -4.77
CA GLY A 156 2.32 -31.54 -5.94
C GLY A 156 3.11 -30.44 -6.65
N ARG A 157 4.40 -30.31 -6.30
CA ARG A 157 5.38 -29.56 -7.10
C ARG A 157 5.64 -30.29 -8.42
N SER A 158 4.89 -29.95 -9.48
CA SER A 158 5.43 -30.08 -10.83
C SER A 158 6.13 -28.78 -11.18
N ARG A 159 7.40 -28.87 -11.55
CA ARG A 159 8.21 -27.81 -12.15
C ARG A 159 7.47 -27.26 -13.39
N ARG A 160 6.68 -26.20 -13.23
CA ARG A 160 6.04 -25.46 -14.34
C ARG A 160 6.82 -24.17 -14.49
N GLN A 161 7.66 -24.04 -15.52
CA GLN A 161 7.28 -23.51 -16.84
C GLN A 161 6.39 -22.29 -16.68
N ARG A 162 6.82 -21.14 -17.24
CA ARG A 162 6.00 -19.94 -17.41
C ARG A 162 4.64 -20.35 -17.95
N THR A 163 3.66 -20.52 -17.08
CA THR A 163 2.27 -20.69 -17.50
C THR A 163 1.74 -19.30 -17.64
N GLU A 164 1.64 -18.90 -18.90
CA GLU A 164 0.67 -17.93 -19.39
C GLU A 164 -0.67 -18.13 -18.67
N SER A 165 -1.35 -17.03 -18.31
CA SER A 165 -2.67 -16.92 -17.66
C SER A 165 -2.71 -16.78 -16.11
N ALA A 166 -2.60 -15.53 -15.65
CA ALA A 166 -3.41 -15.01 -14.53
C ALA A 166 -3.45 -13.47 -14.58
N GLY A 167 -4.42 -12.95 -15.35
CA GLY A 167 -4.82 -11.54 -15.40
C GLY A 167 -3.87 -10.64 -16.18
N ALA A 168 -4.21 -10.36 -17.45
CA ALA A 168 -3.59 -9.26 -18.18
C ALA A 168 -3.63 -7.98 -17.30
N PRO A 169 -2.58 -7.15 -17.33
CA PRO A 169 -2.62 -5.87 -16.63
C PRO A 169 -3.88 -5.13 -17.05
N PHE A 170 -4.63 -4.63 -16.06
CA PHE A 170 -5.88 -3.89 -16.28
C PHE A 170 -5.54 -2.49 -16.82
N CYS A 171 -4.82 -2.43 -17.93
CA CYS A 171 -4.70 -1.25 -18.75
C CYS A 171 -5.99 -1.18 -19.58
N PRO A 172 -6.72 -0.05 -19.56
CA PRO A 172 -7.91 0.09 -20.40
C PRO A 172 -7.52 -0.15 -21.87
N SER A 173 -8.22 -1.09 -22.52
CA SER A 173 -8.13 -1.23 -23.97
C SER A 173 -8.77 -0.01 -24.63
N SER A 174 -8.40 0.27 -25.88
CA SER A 174 -8.87 1.42 -26.67
C SER A 174 -10.41 1.56 -26.76
N ALA A 175 -11.17 0.54 -26.36
CA ALA A 175 -12.61 0.44 -26.56
C ALA A 175 -13.49 0.91 -25.38
N GLU A 176 -12.95 1.11 -24.17
CA GLU A 176 -13.80 1.26 -22.97
C GLU A 176 -13.97 2.70 -22.44
N LEU A 177 -13.25 3.68 -22.98
CA LEU A 177 -13.54 5.09 -22.72
C LEU A 177 -14.65 5.57 -23.64
N ARG A 178 -15.89 5.14 -23.38
CA ARG A 178 -17.06 5.84 -23.92
C ARG A 178 -17.05 7.25 -23.32
N THR A 179 -16.68 8.23 -24.14
CA THR A 179 -16.95 9.64 -23.87
C THR A 179 -18.46 9.81 -23.80
N THR A 180 -19.04 9.73 -22.61
CA THR A 180 -20.34 10.34 -22.37
C THR A 180 -20.14 11.84 -22.46
N VAL A 181 -20.30 12.37 -23.67
CA VAL A 181 -20.55 13.78 -23.89
C VAL A 181 -21.85 14.08 -23.15
N VAL A 182 -21.75 14.69 -21.97
CA VAL A 182 -22.92 15.28 -21.31
C VAL A 182 -23.26 16.52 -22.13
N PRO A 183 -24.42 16.59 -22.81
CA PRO A 183 -24.80 17.79 -23.52
C PRO A 183 -25.02 18.89 -22.48
N ARG A 184 -24.41 20.06 -22.71
CA ARG A 184 -24.69 21.26 -21.93
C ARG A 184 -26.14 21.67 -22.24
N GLY A 185 -27.00 21.58 -21.23
CA GLY A 185 -28.30 22.27 -21.20
C GLY A 185 -28.15 23.65 -20.60
#